data_AF-A0A257N368-F1
#
_entry.id   AF-A0A257N368-F1
#
_cell.length_a   1.000
_cell.length_b   1.000
_cell.length_c   1.000
_cell.angle_alpha   90.00
_cell.angle_beta   90.00
_cell.angle_gamma   90.00
#
_symmetry.space_group_name_H-M   'P 1'
#
loop_
_entity.id
_entity.type
_entity.pdbx_description
1 polymer ?
#
loop_
_entity_poly.entity_id
_entity_poly.type
_entity_poly.pdbx_seq_one_letter_code
_entity_poly.pdbx_strand_id
1 'polypeptide(L)'
;MERRNFIRLSVASIGAGIVAPAIVLADSEKQVKGASDIYYTKEDPGRWSGKVETHLPSIEIEKAGRKITLKVVTAHEMKGYEHYIVKHVLLDSNHKFLDEHMFDPAKDKAAISTFTLQDYSGPIYVLSMCNKHDLWLNAAEV
;
A
#
# COMPACT_ATOMS: atom_id res chain seq x y z
N MET A 1 5.23 -16.25 -38.81
CA MET A 1 5.99 -15.30 -37.96
C MET A 1 6.21 -16.00 -36.63
N GLU A 2 7.35 -16.67 -36.50
CA GLU A 2 7.74 -17.41 -35.29
C GLU A 2 8.94 -16.69 -34.69
N ARG A 3 8.75 -16.05 -33.54
CA ARG A 3 9.86 -15.49 -32.74
C ARG A 3 9.67 -15.88 -31.29
N ARG A 4 10.03 -17.13 -30.99
CA ARG A 4 10.40 -17.56 -29.64
C ARG A 4 11.65 -18.42 -29.73
N ASN A 5 12.79 -17.75 -29.90
CA ASN A 5 14.08 -18.35 -29.60
C ASN A 5 14.18 -18.48 -28.08
N PHE A 6 13.80 -19.64 -27.56
CA PHE A 6 14.16 -20.05 -26.21
C PHE A 6 15.68 -20.14 -26.13
N ILE A 7 16.25 -19.42 -25.18
CA ILE A 7 17.67 -19.44 -24.84
C ILE A 7 18.05 -20.88 -24.50
N ARG A 8 18.76 -21.53 -25.43
CA ARG A 8 19.48 -22.77 -25.15
C ARG A 8 20.74 -22.39 -24.38
N LEU A 9 20.72 -22.59 -23.07
CA LEU A 9 21.90 -22.44 -22.22
C LEU A 9 22.78 -23.69 -22.38
N SER A 10 23.70 -23.66 -23.34
CA SER A 10 24.73 -24.68 -23.50
C SER A 10 25.87 -24.40 -22.53
N VAL A 11 25.97 -25.19 -21.46
CA VAL A 11 27.12 -25.15 -20.54
C VAL A 11 28.28 -25.88 -21.20
N ALA A 12 29.21 -25.13 -21.78
CA ALA A 12 30.53 -25.60 -22.18
C ALA A 12 31.55 -25.11 -21.14
N SER A 13 32.09 -26.04 -20.37
CA SER A 13 33.09 -25.81 -19.33
C SER A 13 34.50 -25.80 -19.92
N ILE A 14 35.10 -24.62 -20.11
CA ILE A 14 36.56 -24.44 -20.23
C ILE A 14 36.94 -23.14 -19.51
N GLY A 15 37.96 -23.22 -18.66
CA GLY A 15 38.32 -22.20 -17.67
C GLY A 15 38.70 -20.83 -18.24
N ALA A 16 37.99 -19.82 -17.75
CA ALA A 16 38.43 -18.46 -17.45
C ALA A 16 37.30 -17.86 -16.60
N GLY A 17 37.62 -17.12 -15.53
CA GLY A 17 36.67 -16.69 -14.48
C GLY A 17 35.35 -16.15 -15.03
N ILE A 18 34.27 -16.91 -14.84
CA ILE A 18 32.92 -16.50 -15.22
C ILE A 18 32.45 -15.51 -14.16
N VAL A 19 32.44 -14.22 -14.49
CA VAL A 19 31.63 -13.25 -13.76
C VAL A 19 30.18 -13.54 -14.13
N ALA A 20 29.51 -14.35 -13.31
CA ALA A 20 28.09 -14.59 -13.47
C ALA A 20 27.34 -13.27 -13.18
N PRO A 21 26.46 -12.78 -14.09
CA PRO A 21 25.61 -11.65 -13.76
C PRO A 21 24.70 -12.08 -12.62
N ALA A 22 24.75 -11.36 -11.49
CA ALA A 22 23.78 -11.53 -10.43
C ALA A 22 22.41 -11.16 -11.01
N ILE A 23 21.51 -12.13 -11.09
CA ILE A 23 20.10 -11.86 -11.34
C ILE A 23 19.60 -11.20 -10.06
N VAL A 24 19.60 -9.87 -10.05
CA VAL A 24 18.95 -9.10 -8.99
C VAL A 24 17.46 -9.23 -9.25
N LEU A 25 16.82 -10.18 -8.58
CA LEU A 25 15.38 -10.15 -8.39
C LEU A 25 15.09 -8.88 -7.60
N ALA A 26 14.24 -8.00 -8.13
CA ALA A 26 13.70 -6.90 -7.36
C ALA A 26 12.96 -7.52 -6.16
N ASP A 27 13.58 -7.46 -4.98
CA ASP A 27 12.92 -7.76 -3.72
C ASP A 27 11.79 -6.74 -3.62
N SER A 28 10.54 -7.20 -3.46
CA SER A 28 9.40 -6.32 -3.21
C SER A 28 9.81 -5.37 -2.09
N GLU A 29 9.77 -4.05 -2.34
CA GLU A 29 10.33 -3.05 -1.42
C GLU A 29 9.84 -3.35 0.00
N LYS A 30 10.73 -3.91 0.83
CA LYS A 30 10.41 -4.17 2.22
C LYS A 30 10.20 -2.81 2.85
N GLN A 31 9.01 -2.60 3.43
CA GLN A 31 8.70 -1.40 4.18
C GLN A 31 9.86 -1.10 5.15
N VAL A 32 10.28 0.16 5.15
CA VAL A 32 11.48 0.62 5.86
C VAL A 32 11.36 0.26 7.34
N LYS A 33 12.33 -0.49 7.87
CA LYS A 33 12.44 -0.69 9.33
C LYS A 33 12.60 0.68 9.99
N GLY A 34 11.74 0.99 10.98
CA GLY A 34 11.70 2.32 11.61
C GLY A 34 10.69 3.28 10.98
N ALA A 35 9.83 2.80 10.08
CA ALA A 35 8.74 3.62 9.55
C ALA A 35 7.76 4.10 10.63
N SER A 36 7.67 3.39 11.78
CA SER A 36 6.85 3.77 12.95
C SER A 36 7.17 5.15 13.55
N ASP A 37 8.28 5.79 13.16
CA ASP A 37 8.56 7.19 13.48
C ASP A 37 7.69 8.19 12.68
N ILE A 38 7.08 7.74 11.57
CA ILE A 38 6.23 8.56 10.69
C ILE A 38 4.82 7.94 10.57
N TYR A 39 4.72 6.63 10.36
CA TYR A 39 3.46 5.90 10.27
C TYR A 39 3.60 4.46 10.76
N TYR A 40 2.53 3.92 11.32
CA TYR A 40 2.46 2.55 11.78
C TYR A 40 2.00 1.61 10.67
N THR A 41 2.54 0.40 10.68
CA THR A 41 2.12 -0.66 9.76
C THR A 41 1.75 -1.90 10.56
N LYS A 42 1.29 -2.95 9.87
CA LYS A 42 1.02 -4.23 10.54
C LYS A 42 2.30 -4.83 11.13
N GLU A 43 3.41 -4.70 10.41
CA GLU A 43 4.71 -5.26 10.75
C GLU A 43 5.49 -4.39 11.75
N ASP A 44 5.25 -3.08 11.75
CA ASP A 44 5.85 -2.12 12.69
C ASP A 44 4.77 -1.23 13.33
N PRO A 45 3.97 -1.79 14.27
CA PRO A 45 2.86 -1.07 14.88
C PRO A 45 3.29 -0.16 16.06
N GLY A 46 4.59 -0.15 16.39
CA GLY A 46 5.18 0.63 17.47
C GLY A 46 4.39 0.57 18.79
N ARG A 47 4.17 1.74 19.40
CA ARG A 47 3.45 1.88 20.68
C ARG A 47 1.97 1.47 20.63
N TRP A 48 1.42 1.28 19.43
CA TRP A 48 0.01 0.96 19.20
C TRP A 48 -0.23 -0.48 18.72
N SER A 49 0.64 -1.42 19.10
CA SER A 49 0.50 -2.85 18.77
C SER A 49 -0.89 -3.45 19.05
N GLY A 50 -1.61 -2.97 20.07
CA GLY A 50 -2.98 -3.39 20.38
C GLY A 50 -4.08 -2.74 19.52
N LYS A 51 -3.74 -1.92 18.53
CA LYS A 51 -4.70 -1.12 17.74
C LYS A 51 -4.74 -1.46 16.25
N VAL A 52 -3.83 -2.33 15.78
CA VAL A 52 -3.66 -2.68 14.36
C VAL A 52 -4.99 -2.98 13.67
N GLU A 53 -5.77 -3.92 14.20
CA GLU A 53 -7.04 -4.37 13.61
C GLU A 53 -8.11 -3.27 13.47
N THR A 54 -7.97 -2.16 14.20
CA THR A 54 -8.95 -1.07 14.24
C THR A 54 -8.46 0.20 13.55
N HIS A 55 -7.19 0.27 13.14
CA HIS A 55 -6.57 1.49 12.59
C HIS A 55 -5.84 1.26 11.28
N LEU A 56 -5.37 0.04 11.01
CA LEU A 56 -4.83 -0.31 9.70
C LEU A 56 -5.97 -0.27 8.67
N PRO A 57 -5.88 0.57 7.61
CA PRO A 57 -6.93 0.62 6.61
C PRO A 57 -6.99 -0.68 5.81
N SER A 58 -8.16 -1.28 5.67
CA SER A 58 -8.40 -2.34 4.69
C SER A 58 -8.71 -1.74 3.32
N ILE A 59 -8.30 -2.45 2.26
CA ILE A 59 -8.39 -1.97 0.88
C ILE A 59 -9.08 -3.05 0.06
N GLU A 60 -10.25 -2.73 -0.48
CA GLU A 60 -10.98 -3.55 -1.44
C GLU A 60 -10.81 -2.92 -2.83
N ILE A 61 -10.41 -3.71 -3.84
CA ILE A 61 -10.13 -3.25 -5.19
C ILE A 61 -11.08 -3.92 -6.17
N GLU A 62 -11.79 -3.11 -6.96
CA GLU A 62 -12.62 -3.56 -8.07
C GLU A 62 -12.10 -3.00 -9.39
N LYS A 63 -12.02 -3.83 -10.42
CA LYS A 63 -11.55 -3.43 -11.76
C LYS A 63 -12.64 -3.62 -12.79
N ALA A 64 -12.90 -2.57 -13.58
CA ALA A 64 -13.83 -2.58 -14.69
C ALA A 64 -13.15 -1.98 -15.94
N GLY A 65 -12.53 -2.83 -16.75
CA GLY A 65 -11.70 -2.39 -17.87
C GLY A 65 -10.47 -1.63 -17.37
N ARG A 66 -10.33 -0.37 -17.79
CA ARG A 66 -9.22 0.52 -17.39
C ARG A 66 -9.49 1.30 -16.09
N LYS A 67 -10.71 1.20 -15.57
CA LYS A 67 -11.15 1.84 -14.33
C LYS A 67 -10.88 0.94 -13.14
N ILE A 68 -10.27 1.49 -12.10
CA ILE A 68 -10.09 0.85 -10.80
C ILE A 68 -10.86 1.65 -9.76
N THR A 69 -11.66 0.96 -8.94
CA THR A 69 -12.34 1.52 -7.78
C THR A 69 -11.70 0.92 -6.54
N LEU A 70 -11.21 1.77 -5.63
CA LEU A 70 -10.67 1.35 -4.34
C LEU A 70 -11.65 1.77 -3.24
N LYS A 71 -12.15 0.82 -2.47
CA LYS A 71 -12.90 1.09 -1.25
C LYS A 71 -11.99 0.86 -0.05
N VAL A 72 -11.79 1.91 0.73
CA VAL A 72 -10.95 1.89 1.92
C VAL A 72 -11.83 1.95 3.15
N VAL A 73 -11.59 1.04 4.10
CA VAL A 73 -12.30 1.01 5.38
C VAL A 73 -11.28 1.01 6.51
N THR A 74 -11.43 1.93 7.45
CA THR A 74 -10.75 1.81 8.75
C THR A 74 -11.79 1.42 9.79
N ALA A 75 -11.62 0.25 10.43
CA ALA A 75 -12.57 -0.32 11.39
C ALA A 75 -12.49 0.40 12.77
N HIS A 76 -12.80 1.69 12.74
CA HIS A 76 -12.64 2.62 13.86
C HIS A 76 -13.96 3.31 14.20
N GLU A 77 -14.09 3.77 15.45
CA GLU A 77 -15.26 4.52 15.90
C GLU A 77 -15.24 5.97 15.39
N MET A 78 -16.39 6.48 14.94
CA MET A 78 -16.52 7.91 14.57
C MET A 78 -17.30 8.66 15.66
N LYS A 79 -16.63 8.95 16.78
CA LYS A 79 -17.23 9.57 17.97
C LYS A 79 -17.03 11.09 17.99
N GLY A 80 -17.64 11.79 17.04
CA GLY A 80 -17.51 13.25 16.98
C GLY A 80 -16.05 13.68 16.95
N TYR A 81 -15.76 14.86 17.48
CA TYR A 81 -14.38 15.36 17.60
C TYR A 81 -13.58 14.69 18.74
N GLU A 82 -14.18 13.78 19.51
CA GLU A 82 -13.49 13.12 20.62
C GLU A 82 -12.49 12.07 20.12
N HIS A 83 -12.91 11.21 19.18
CA HIS A 83 -12.08 10.14 18.65
C HIS A 83 -12.64 9.69 17.30
N TYR A 84 -11.86 9.89 16.25
CA TYR A 84 -12.30 9.65 14.88
C TYR A 84 -11.12 9.50 13.92
N ILE A 85 -11.40 8.93 12.75
CA ILE A 85 -10.49 8.99 11.61
C ILE A 85 -10.65 10.33 10.92
N VAL A 86 -9.57 11.09 10.83
CA VAL A 86 -9.51 12.41 10.21
C VAL A 86 -9.63 12.29 8.69
N LYS A 87 -8.84 11.41 8.08
CA LYS A 87 -8.83 11.22 6.63
C LYS A 87 -8.21 9.91 6.20
N HIS A 88 -8.56 9.51 4.98
CA HIS A 88 -7.78 8.58 4.18
C HIS A 88 -7.00 9.33 3.10
N VAL A 89 -5.75 8.93 2.83
CA VAL A 89 -4.92 9.49 1.75
C VAL A 89 -4.43 8.35 0.87
N LEU A 90 -4.60 8.47 -0.43
CA LEU A 90 -4.12 7.53 -1.43
C LEU A 90 -2.82 8.04 -2.05
N LEU A 91 -1.81 7.19 -2.12
CA LEU A 91 -0.50 7.49 -2.69
C LEU A 91 -0.12 6.48 -3.78
N ASP A 92 0.69 6.93 -4.74
CA ASP A 92 1.28 6.10 -5.79
C ASP A 92 2.50 5.29 -5.32
N SER A 93 3.09 4.52 -6.23
CA SER A 93 4.28 3.70 -5.99
C SER A 93 5.51 4.49 -5.47
N ASN A 94 5.56 5.80 -5.72
CA ASN A 94 6.62 6.69 -5.24
C ASN A 94 6.21 7.46 -3.98
N HIS A 95 5.16 7.01 -3.30
CA HIS A 95 4.53 7.69 -2.16
C HIS A 95 4.08 9.12 -2.47
N LYS A 96 3.79 9.43 -3.74
CA LYS A 96 3.22 10.73 -4.13
C LYS A 96 1.72 10.72 -3.95
N PHE A 97 1.19 11.85 -3.51
CA PHE A 97 -0.23 12.08 -3.37
C PHE A 97 -1.00 11.83 -4.69
N LEU A 98 -2.05 11.03 -4.61
CA LEU A 98 -3.03 10.82 -5.68
C LEU A 98 -4.37 11.47 -5.35
N ASP A 99 -4.91 11.19 -4.17
CA ASP A 99 -6.22 11.70 -3.73
C ASP A 99 -6.36 11.61 -2.18
N GLU A 100 -7.34 12.29 -1.61
CA GLU A 100 -7.72 12.13 -0.19
C GLU A 100 -9.22 12.26 0.06
N HIS A 101 -9.66 11.64 1.15
CA HIS A 101 -11.01 11.79 1.67
C HIS A 101 -10.94 12.28 3.11
N MET A 102 -11.40 13.51 3.36
CA MET A 102 -11.52 14.08 4.70
C MET A 102 -12.89 13.73 5.29
N PHE A 103 -12.91 13.16 6.49
CA PHE A 103 -14.14 12.84 7.19
C PHE A 103 -14.65 14.04 8.00
N ASP A 104 -15.97 14.23 8.02
CA ASP A 104 -16.66 15.15 8.92
C ASP A 104 -17.11 14.37 10.17
N PRO A 105 -16.40 14.49 11.31
CA PRO A 105 -16.73 13.72 12.51
C PRO A 105 -18.11 14.05 13.10
N ALA A 106 -18.72 15.18 12.73
CA ALA A 106 -20.08 15.50 13.16
C ALA A 106 -21.14 14.69 12.37
N LYS A 107 -20.82 14.27 11.14
CA LYS A 107 -21.77 13.64 10.21
C LYS A 107 -21.46 12.16 9.98
N ASP A 108 -20.20 11.84 9.68
CA ASP A 108 -19.79 10.51 9.27
C ASP A 108 -19.87 9.53 10.44
N LYS A 109 -20.42 8.34 10.14
CA LYS A 109 -20.63 7.27 11.14
C LYS A 109 -19.62 6.13 11.02
N ALA A 110 -18.88 6.09 9.92
CA ALA A 110 -17.84 5.11 9.66
C ALA A 110 -16.75 5.74 8.77
N ALA A 111 -15.52 5.31 8.96
CA ALA A 111 -14.39 5.73 8.14
C ALA A 111 -14.32 4.87 6.86
N ILE A 112 -15.19 5.17 5.89
CA ILE A 112 -15.26 4.50 4.59
C ILE A 112 -15.09 5.53 3.49
N SER A 113 -14.11 5.34 2.62
CA SER A 113 -13.90 6.19 1.44
C SER A 113 -13.78 5.35 0.17
N THR A 114 -14.10 5.97 -0.97
CA THR A 114 -13.96 5.36 -2.28
C THR A 114 -13.12 6.26 -3.18
N PHE A 115 -12.12 5.68 -3.82
CA PHE A 115 -11.26 6.35 -4.80
C PHE A 115 -11.44 5.71 -6.17
N THR A 116 -11.20 6.48 -7.23
CA THR A 116 -11.21 5.96 -8.61
C THR A 116 -9.90 6.32 -9.30
N LEU A 117 -9.23 5.31 -9.86
CA LEU A 117 -8.07 5.49 -10.72
C LEU A 117 -8.40 5.05 -12.15
N GLN A 118 -7.64 5.57 -13.11
CA GLN A 118 -7.71 5.19 -14.52
C GLN A 118 -6.30 4.84 -15.00
N ASP A 119 -6.19 3.76 -15.77
CA ASP A 119 -4.92 3.36 -16.41
C ASP A 119 -3.75 3.18 -15.42
N TYR A 120 -4.04 2.82 -14.16
CA TYR A 120 -3.04 2.61 -13.12
C TYR A 120 -2.71 1.12 -12.96
N SER A 121 -1.43 0.82 -12.71
CA SER A 121 -0.95 -0.51 -12.33
C SER A 121 0.25 -0.37 -11.40
N GLY A 122 0.36 -1.26 -10.43
CA GLY A 122 1.45 -1.27 -9.46
C GLY A 122 0.95 -1.09 -8.03
N PRO A 123 1.87 -0.91 -7.06
CA PRO A 123 1.49 -0.75 -5.68
C PRO A 123 0.77 0.58 -5.48
N ILE A 124 -0.23 0.57 -4.60
CA ILE A 124 -0.83 1.74 -4.01
C ILE A 124 -0.65 1.69 -2.50
N TYR A 125 -0.56 2.87 -1.90
CA TYR A 125 -0.40 3.03 -0.47
C TYR A 125 -1.56 3.86 0.06
N VAL A 126 -2.16 3.41 1.15
CA VAL A 126 -3.28 4.09 1.79
C VAL A 126 -2.91 4.42 3.21
N LEU A 127 -2.99 5.70 3.52
CA LEU A 127 -2.84 6.22 4.88
C LEU A 127 -4.21 6.39 5.52
N SER A 128 -4.32 6.03 6.79
CA SER A 128 -5.45 6.36 7.66
C SER A 128 -4.95 7.14 8.87
N MET A 129 -5.48 8.34 9.10
CA MET A 129 -5.07 9.19 10.21
C MET A 129 -6.12 9.23 11.30
N CYS A 130 -5.82 8.70 12.47
CA CYS A 130 -6.63 8.84 13.67
C CYS A 130 -6.18 10.07 14.47
N ASN A 131 -7.13 10.83 15.01
CA ASN A 131 -6.81 12.02 15.81
C ASN A 131 -6.08 11.70 17.15
N LYS A 132 -6.11 10.44 17.60
CA LYS A 132 -5.49 9.99 18.86
C LYS A 132 -4.40 8.93 18.70
N HIS A 133 -4.46 8.15 17.62
CA HIS A 133 -3.59 6.99 17.41
C HIS A 133 -2.77 7.11 16.12
N ASP A 134 -2.51 8.36 15.71
CA ASP A 134 -1.58 8.75 14.67
C ASP A 134 -1.91 8.15 13.28
N LEU A 135 -0.89 7.97 12.45
CA LEU A 135 -0.97 7.64 11.04
C LEU A 135 -0.66 6.16 10.81
N TRP A 136 -1.50 5.49 10.01
CA TRP A 136 -1.38 4.07 9.68
C TRP A 136 -1.28 3.88 8.19
N LEU A 137 -0.34 3.06 7.72
CA LEU A 137 -0.15 2.76 6.31
C LEU A 137 -0.46 1.29 6.02
N ASN A 138 -1.28 1.07 5.00
CA ASN A 138 -1.41 -0.23 4.35
C ASN A 138 -1.14 -0.10 2.85
N ALA A 139 -0.82 -1.21 2.18
CA ALA A 139 -0.55 -1.25 0.76
C ALA A 139 -1.36 -2.35 0.07
N ALA A 140 -1.62 -2.18 -1.21
CA ALA A 140 -2.19 -3.21 -2.06
C ALA A 140 -1.61 -3.12 -3.47
N GLU A 141 -1.68 -4.23 -4.22
CA GLU A 141 -1.29 -4.25 -5.62
C GLU A 141 -2.51 -4.01 -6.50
N VAL A 142 -2.41 -3.05 -7.42
CA VAL A 142 -3.42 -2.75 -8.45
C VAL A 142 -2.97 -3.29 -9.79
#